data_AF-A0A2E1NMZ2-F1
#
_entry.id   AF-A0A2E1NMZ2-F1
#
_cell.length_a   1.000
_cell.length_b   1.000
_cell.length_c   1.000
_cell.angle_alpha   90.00
_cell.angle_beta   90.00
_cell.angle_gamma   90.00
#
_symmetry.space_group_name_H-M   'P 1'
#
loop_
_entity.id
_entity.type
_entity.pdbx_description
1 polymer ?
#
loop_
_entity_poly.entity_id
_entity_poly.type
_entity_poly.pdbx_seq_one_letter_code
_entity_poly.pdbx_strand_id
1 'polypeptide(L)'
;MKKPITKDQIRRRLEHQTKAFVDAGGEISAIEPGLSGIDEAVTPIRTPVFSKPSESRTPLTDVVKTLEERRRQKLKRTPKKVRARATARKKQIVYDDFGEPLRVIWRDD
;
A
#
# COMPACT_ATOMS: atom_id res chain seq x y z
N MET A 1 20.86 15.09 -16.51
CA MET A 1 19.51 15.30 -15.94
C MET A 1 19.63 15.39 -14.42
N LYS A 2 18.97 16.35 -13.75
CA LYS A 2 19.04 16.46 -12.29
C LYS A 2 18.25 15.30 -11.66
N LYS A 3 18.80 14.68 -10.61
CA LYS A 3 18.13 13.57 -9.91
C LYS A 3 16.84 14.10 -9.27
N PRO A 4 15.69 13.43 -9.44
CA PRO A 4 14.46 13.81 -8.78
C PRO A 4 14.61 13.68 -7.26
N ILE A 5 13.97 14.58 -6.53
CA ILE A 5 14.01 14.61 -5.07
C ILE A 5 13.27 13.38 -4.54
N THR A 6 13.89 12.68 -3.60
CA THR A 6 13.30 11.48 -2.96
C THR A 6 12.34 11.86 -1.83
N LYS A 7 11.43 10.96 -1.46
CA LYS A 7 10.51 11.17 -0.32
C LYS A 7 11.24 11.48 0.98
N ASP A 8 12.38 10.83 1.24
CA ASP A 8 13.17 11.08 2.44
C ASP A 8 13.79 12.48 2.45
N GLN A 9 14.25 12.97 1.28
CA GLN A 9 14.73 14.34 1.16
C GLN A 9 13.61 15.36 1.40
N ILE A 10 12.38 15.08 0.93
CA ILE A 10 11.21 15.92 1.20
C ILE A 10 10.92 15.94 2.70
N ARG A 11 10.92 14.78 3.36
CA ARG A 11 10.66 14.69 4.81
C ARG A 11 11.68 15.49 5.62
N ARG A 12 12.98 15.30 5.35
CA ARG A 12 14.05 16.07 6.02
C ARG A 12 13.92 17.57 5.82
N ARG A 13 13.52 17.99 4.61
CA ARG A 13 13.30 19.40 4.31
C ARG A 13 12.14 19.97 5.12
N LEU A 14 11.02 19.26 5.21
CA LEU A 14 9.86 19.68 6.00
C LEU A 14 10.21 19.79 7.48
N GLU A 15 10.88 18.78 8.05
CA GLU A 15 11.35 18.80 9.44
C GLU A 15 12.22 20.02 9.75
N HIS A 16 13.18 20.32 8.86
CA HIS A 16 14.03 21.50 9.00
C HIS A 16 13.22 22.81 8.94
N GLN A 17 12.26 22.92 8.02
CA GLN A 17 11.42 24.11 7.90
C GLN A 17 10.52 24.31 9.12
N THR A 18 9.90 23.25 9.62
CA THR A 18 9.09 23.29 10.84
C THR A 18 9.94 23.72 12.04
N LYS A 19 11.15 23.15 12.19
CA LYS A 19 12.05 23.53 13.28
C LYS A 19 12.45 24.99 13.20
N ALA A 20 12.89 25.47 12.04
CA ALA A 20 13.27 26.86 11.84
C ALA A 20 12.12 27.84 12.15
N PHE A 21 10.87 27.47 11.82
CA PHE A 21 9.69 28.26 12.15
C PHE A 21 9.46 28.38 13.66
N VAL A 22 9.57 27.26 14.38
CA VAL A 22 9.43 27.23 15.85
C VAL A 22 10.58 27.97 16.54
N ASP A 23 11.82 27.76 16.09
CA ASP A 23 13.01 28.42 16.63
C ASP A 23 12.95 29.96 16.43
N ALA A 24 12.27 30.43 15.38
CA ALA A 24 12.01 31.86 15.14
C ALA A 24 10.86 32.44 15.98
N GLY A 25 10.25 31.66 16.87
CA GLY A 25 9.13 32.06 17.72
C GLY A 25 7.75 31.87 17.08
N GLY A 26 7.67 31.09 15.99
CA GLY A 26 6.39 30.73 15.37
C GLY A 26 5.60 29.74 16.23
N GLU A 27 4.28 29.94 16.29
CA GLU A 27 3.35 29.08 17.03
C GLU A 27 2.67 28.08 16.09
N ILE A 28 2.60 26.81 16.50
CA ILE A 28 1.91 25.75 15.75
C ILE A 28 0.58 25.46 16.45
N SER A 29 -0.52 25.79 15.79
CA SER A 29 -1.87 25.42 16.26
C SER A 29 -2.24 24.02 15.80
N ALA A 30 -2.69 23.18 16.73
CA ALA A 30 -3.26 21.88 16.44
C ALA A 30 -4.77 22.03 16.19
N ILE A 31 -5.23 21.63 15.01
CA ILE A 31 -6.64 21.69 14.62
C ILE A 31 -7.18 20.26 14.61
N GLU A 32 -8.37 20.07 15.20
CA GLU A 32 -9.04 18.77 15.22
C GLU A 32 -9.31 18.26 13.79
N PRO A 33 -9.10 16.96 13.54
CA PRO A 33 -9.41 16.37 12.24
C PRO A 33 -10.89 16.59 11.86
N GLY A 34 -11.13 17.08 10.65
CA GLY A 34 -12.49 17.32 10.15
C GLY A 34 -13.00 18.75 10.33
N LEU A 35 -12.29 19.61 11.05
CA LEU A 35 -12.52 21.06 10.97
C LEU A 35 -11.84 21.61 9.71
N SER A 36 -12.62 22.01 8.72
CA SER A 36 -12.07 22.77 7.59
C SER A 36 -11.60 24.13 8.10
N GLY A 37 -10.36 24.53 7.77
CA GLY A 37 -9.88 25.90 8.02
C GLY A 37 -10.59 26.99 7.19
N ILE A 38 -11.70 26.63 6.56
CA ILE A 38 -12.60 27.49 5.80
C ILE A 38 -13.87 27.54 6.64
N ASP A 39 -14.16 28.72 7.18
CA ASP A 39 -15.45 29.00 7.78
C ASP A 39 -16.46 29.17 6.63
N GLU A 40 -17.37 28.20 6.49
CA GLU A 40 -18.34 28.15 5.38
C GLU A 40 -19.22 29.41 5.35
N ALA A 41 -19.38 30.10 6.49
CA ALA A 41 -20.07 31.38 6.61
C ALA A 41 -19.27 32.58 6.08
N VAL A 42 -17.94 32.51 6.09
CA VAL A 42 -17.03 33.62 5.70
C VAL A 42 -16.52 33.45 4.27
N THR A 43 -16.29 32.22 3.83
CA THR A 43 -15.87 31.93 2.46
C THR A 43 -16.53 30.63 2.01
N PRO A 44 -17.46 30.68 1.04
CA PRO A 44 -18.06 29.46 0.51
C PRO A 44 -16.95 28.58 -0.06
N ILE A 45 -16.95 27.30 0.32
CA ILE A 45 -16.03 26.31 -0.22
C ILE A 45 -16.25 26.32 -1.74
N ARG A 46 -15.28 26.87 -2.47
CA ARG A 46 -15.31 26.84 -3.94
C ARG A 46 -15.14 25.39 -4.33
N THR A 47 -16.24 24.71 -4.60
CA THR A 47 -16.19 23.44 -5.32
C THR A 47 -15.33 23.68 -6.55
N PRO A 48 -14.31 22.86 -6.83
CA PRO A 48 -13.61 22.94 -8.09
C PRO A 48 -14.65 22.62 -9.15
N VAL A 49 -15.30 23.65 -9.68
CA VAL A 49 -16.15 23.55 -10.86
C VAL A 49 -15.19 23.08 -11.92
N PHE A 50 -15.36 21.84 -12.39
CA PHE A 50 -14.66 21.33 -13.56
C PHE A 50 -15.13 22.16 -14.77
N SER A 51 -14.64 23.40 -14.87
CA SER A 51 -15.03 24.39 -15.87
C SER A 51 -14.26 24.20 -17.18
N LYS A 52 -13.38 23.19 -17.23
CA LYS A 52 -12.62 22.86 -18.43
C LYS A 52 -13.52 22.09 -19.39
N PRO A 53 -13.51 22.43 -20.68
CA PRO A 53 -14.17 21.60 -21.69
C PRO A 53 -13.56 20.19 -21.68
N SER A 54 -14.34 19.19 -22.07
CA SER A 54 -13.84 17.80 -22.14
C SER A 54 -12.62 17.74 -23.06
N GLU A 55 -11.48 17.30 -22.50
CA GLU A 55 -10.27 17.05 -23.29
C GLU A 55 -10.48 15.84 -24.21
N SER A 56 -9.86 15.88 -25.39
CA SER A 56 -9.83 14.74 -26.31
C SER A 56 -8.96 13.64 -25.71
N ARG A 57 -9.58 12.52 -25.34
CA ARG A 57 -8.87 11.35 -24.83
C ARG A 57 -8.29 10.55 -26.00
N THR A 58 -7.02 10.16 -25.90
CA THR A 58 -6.45 9.16 -26.80
C THR A 58 -7.06 7.79 -26.50
N PRO A 59 -7.72 7.12 -27.45
CA PRO A 59 -8.26 5.78 -27.20
C PRO A 59 -7.11 4.78 -27.06
N LEU A 60 -6.99 4.13 -25.89
CA LEU A 60 -6.02 3.06 -25.61
C LEU A 60 -6.62 1.66 -25.75
N THR A 61 -7.60 1.50 -26.64
CA THR A 61 -8.32 0.23 -26.85
C THR A 61 -7.38 -0.94 -27.14
N ASP A 62 -6.30 -0.72 -27.88
CA ASP A 62 -5.35 -1.78 -28.23
C ASP A 62 -4.50 -2.21 -27.02
N VAL A 63 -4.14 -1.26 -26.15
CA VAL A 63 -3.44 -1.57 -24.89
C VAL A 63 -4.35 -2.37 -23.95
N VAL A 64 -5.64 -2.05 -23.90
CA VAL A 64 -6.61 -2.82 -23.12
C VAL A 64 -6.75 -4.24 -23.67
N LYS A 65 -6.89 -4.40 -25.00
CA LYS A 65 -6.95 -5.72 -25.66
C LYS A 65 -5.73 -6.58 -25.34
N THR A 66 -4.52 -6.02 -25.45
CA THR A 66 -3.28 -6.76 -25.15
C THR A 66 -3.19 -7.18 -23.68
N LEU A 67 -3.65 -6.33 -22.74
CA LEU A 67 -3.73 -6.67 -21.31
C LEU A 67 -4.71 -7.82 -21.04
N GLU A 68 -5.87 -7.79 -21.68
CA GLU A 68 -6.89 -8.83 -21.55
C GLU A 68 -6.42 -10.16 -22.13
N GLU A 69 -5.78 -10.17 -23.30
CA GLU A 69 -5.14 -11.36 -23.88
C GLU A 69 -4.12 -11.97 -22.94
N ARG A 70 -3.23 -11.15 -22.38
CA ARG A 70 -2.23 -11.60 -21.40
C ARG A 70 -2.90 -12.19 -20.16
N ARG A 71 -3.98 -11.58 -19.67
CA ARG A 71 -4.74 -12.09 -18.51
C ARG A 71 -5.39 -13.44 -18.83
N ARG A 72 -6.02 -13.58 -20.00
CA ARG A 72 -6.62 -14.83 -20.48
C ARG A 72 -5.58 -15.94 -20.64
N GLN A 73 -4.40 -15.63 -21.17
CA GLN A 73 -3.29 -16.59 -21.26
C GLN A 73 -2.81 -17.06 -19.89
N LYS A 74 -2.72 -16.17 -18.90
CA LYS A 74 -2.36 -16.56 -17.52
C LYS A 74 -3.43 -17.47 -16.89
N LEU A 75 -4.70 -17.19 -17.13
CA LEU A 75 -5.82 -17.97 -16.57
C LEU A 75 -5.95 -19.37 -17.21
N LYS A 76 -5.58 -19.51 -18.48
CA LYS A 76 -5.53 -20.80 -19.19
C LYS A 76 -4.42 -21.74 -18.70
N ARG A 77 -3.47 -21.25 -17.89
CA ARG A 77 -2.46 -22.12 -17.28
C ARG A 77 -3.16 -22.94 -16.21
N THR A 78 -3.50 -24.17 -16.54
CA THR A 78 -3.92 -25.16 -15.54
C THR A 78 -2.86 -25.20 -14.43
N PRO A 79 -3.26 -25.17 -13.15
CA PRO A 79 -2.30 -25.34 -12.07
C PRO A 79 -1.58 -26.65 -12.35
N LYS A 80 -0.25 -26.58 -12.48
CA LYS A 80 0.59 -27.77 -12.65
C LYS A 80 0.19 -28.69 -11.50
N LYS A 81 -0.36 -29.88 -11.82
CA LYS A 81 -0.72 -30.88 -10.81
C LYS A 81 0.54 -31.10 -9.96
N VAL A 82 0.58 -30.47 -8.79
CA VAL A 82 1.61 -30.74 -7.81
C VAL A 82 1.30 -32.17 -7.43
N ARG A 83 2.15 -33.11 -7.87
CA ARG A 83 2.05 -34.50 -7.43
C ARG A 83 1.99 -34.41 -5.91
N ALA A 84 0.86 -34.83 -5.33
CA ALA A 84 0.75 -34.94 -3.89
C ALA A 84 1.97 -35.76 -3.46
N ARG A 85 2.85 -35.14 -2.67
CA ARG A 85 4.02 -35.86 -2.14
C ARG A 85 3.43 -37.07 -1.42
N ALA A 86 3.87 -38.27 -1.84
CA ALA A 86 3.54 -39.50 -1.13
C ALA A 86 3.73 -39.25 0.37
N THR A 87 2.74 -39.65 1.16
CA THR A 87 2.59 -39.46 2.60
C THR A 87 3.95 -39.44 3.31
N ALA A 88 4.54 -38.25 3.43
CA ALA A 88 5.79 -38.09 4.12
C ALA A 88 5.48 -38.15 5.62
N ARG A 89 6.27 -38.94 6.35
CA ARG A 89 6.14 -39.11 7.80
C ARG A 89 5.89 -37.74 8.45
N LYS A 90 4.84 -37.60 9.25
CA LYS A 90 4.53 -36.34 9.91
C LYS A 90 5.40 -36.19 11.15
N LYS A 91 6.05 -35.03 11.27
CA LYS A 91 6.81 -34.65 12.46
C LYS A 91 5.81 -34.31 13.58
N GLN A 92 5.83 -35.07 14.67
CA GLN A 92 5.01 -34.81 15.84
C GLN A 92 5.90 -34.54 17.06
N ILE A 93 5.63 -33.46 17.78
CA ILE A 93 6.32 -33.10 19.01
C ILE A 93 5.53 -33.68 20.18
N VAL A 94 6.21 -34.39 21.07
CA VAL A 94 5.67 -34.86 22.35
C VAL A 94 5.99 -33.80 23.40
N TYR A 95 4.96 -33.38 24.13
CA TYR A 95 5.06 -32.39 25.20
C TYR A 95 4.90 -33.08 26.55
N ASP A 96 5.58 -32.56 27.58
CA ASP A 96 5.38 -32.95 28.98
C ASP A 96 4.08 -32.34 29.55
N ASP A 97 3.71 -32.71 30.78
CA ASP A 97 2.52 -32.22 31.48
C ASP A 97 2.52 -30.68 31.68
N PHE A 98 3.69 -30.04 31.57
CA PHE A 98 3.86 -28.59 31.59
C PHE A 98 3.94 -27.93 30.20
N GLY A 99 3.79 -28.69 29.11
CA GLY A 99 3.80 -28.16 27.75
C GLY A 99 5.19 -27.92 27.15
N GLU A 100 6.26 -28.34 27.83
CA GLU A 100 7.63 -28.29 27.30
C GLU A 100 7.87 -29.41 26.28
N PRO A 101 8.55 -29.15 25.14
CA PRO A 101 8.78 -30.16 24.12
C PRO A 101 9.85 -31.17 24.56
N LEU A 102 9.45 -32.40 24.85
CA LEU A 102 10.36 -33.48 25.26
C LEU A 102 11.13 -34.08 24.09
N ARG A 103 10.42 -34.44 23.01
CA ARG A 103 11.04 -35.09 21.84
C ARG A 103 10.20 -34.99 20.58
N VAL A 104 10.87 -35.19 19.46
CA VAL A 104 10.26 -35.29 18.14
C VAL A 104 10.17 -36.76 17.72
N ILE A 105 8.98 -37.21 17.35
CA ILE A 105 8.73 -38.50 16.72
C ILE A 105 8.19 -38.31 15.30
N TRP A 106 8.60 -39.20 14.41
CA TRP A 106 8.08 -39.26 13.04
C TRP A 106 7.04 -40.37 12.98
N ARG A 107 5.78 -40.02 12.69
CA ARG A 107 4.71 -41.00 12.49
C ARG A 107 4.47 -41.20 11.01
N ASP A 108 4.43 -42.47 10.61
CA ASP A 108 3.82 -42.89 9.35
C ASP A 108 2.30 -42.88 9.59
N ASP A 109 1.55 -42.15 8.77
CA ASP A 109 0.08 -42.25 8.75
C ASP A 109 -0.32 -43.60 8.13
#